data_AF-A0A661E6W7-F1
#
_entry.id   AF-A0A661E6W7-F1
#
_cell.length_a   1.000
_cell.length_b   1.000
_cell.length_c   1.000
_cell.angle_alpha   90.00
_cell.angle_beta   90.00
_cell.angle_gamma   90.00
#
_symmetry.space_group_name_H-M   'P 1'
#
loop_
_entity.id
_entity.type
_entity.pdbx_description
1 polymer ?
#
loop_
_entity_poly.entity_id
_entity_poly.type
_entity_poly.pdbx_seq_one_letter_code
_entity_poly.pdbx_strand_id
1 'polypeptide(L)'
;MTKKEYSFYPGCSSQKGASSSNYLTSVETMCDSLDIQLNTIPDWNCCSASIGYGGGCEAPRIALSARNIALSEKHHPGQDIVSTCAACWLATREAKERLDEDIILMTDTKTALAECDLEYKSTSPVRHMAEVLIEDIGYDQIGEKVTRPLEGIKIAGYVGCQTNRPFGIDGESFENPKYLDKLVTTLGADAVDDYEKKVSCCGGALAFSEPDKSQAMIKEIIESAYDHNADMIVTP
;
A
#
# COMPACT_ATOMS: atom_id res chain seq x y z
N MET A 1 18.41 15.64 7.76
CA MET A 1 18.05 14.29 8.26
C MET A 1 18.94 13.28 7.55
N THR A 2 19.24 12.13 8.15
CA THR A 2 19.93 11.04 7.44
C THR A 2 18.99 10.53 6.35
N LYS A 3 19.46 10.43 5.10
CA LYS A 3 18.69 9.93 3.97
C LYS A 3 18.14 8.54 4.28
N LYS A 4 16.83 8.35 4.18
CA LYS A 4 16.16 7.06 4.40
C LYS A 4 16.16 6.29 3.08
N GLU A 5 16.49 5.01 3.12
CA GLU A 5 16.57 4.16 1.94
C GLU A 5 15.68 2.93 2.11
N TYR A 6 14.88 2.64 1.09
CA TYR A 6 13.95 1.52 1.10
C TYR A 6 14.04 0.70 -0.18
N SER A 7 13.80 -0.61 -0.04
CA SER A 7 13.64 -1.50 -1.19
C SER A 7 12.22 -1.37 -1.72
N PHE A 8 12.07 -0.77 -2.88
CA PHE A 8 10.79 -0.31 -3.38
C PHE A 8 10.13 -1.32 -4.30
N TYR A 9 8.94 -1.76 -3.92
CA TYR A 9 8.06 -2.58 -4.74
C TYR A 9 6.98 -1.68 -5.37
N PRO A 10 7.11 -1.30 -6.66
CA PRO A 10 6.24 -0.30 -7.24
C PRO A 10 4.82 -0.80 -7.56
N GLY A 11 4.63 -2.11 -7.73
CA GLY A 11 3.37 -2.70 -8.18
C GLY A 11 3.07 -2.45 -9.66
N CYS A 12 1.99 -3.08 -10.16
CA CYS A 12 1.68 -3.13 -11.59
C CYS A 12 0.94 -1.89 -12.13
N SER A 13 -0.08 -1.38 -11.43
CA SER A 13 -0.93 -0.28 -11.94
C SER A 13 -0.22 1.06 -12.01
N SER A 14 0.83 1.25 -11.20
CA SER A 14 1.63 2.48 -11.13
C SER A 14 2.71 2.57 -12.22
N GLN A 15 2.93 1.48 -12.98
CA GLN A 15 3.97 1.45 -14.02
C GLN A 15 3.66 2.41 -15.16
N LYS A 16 4.71 2.90 -15.82
CA LYS A 16 4.59 3.72 -17.02
C LYS A 16 3.73 3.03 -18.08
N GLY A 17 2.65 3.69 -18.52
CA GLY A 17 1.71 3.15 -19.50
C GLY A 17 0.57 2.31 -18.92
N ALA A 18 0.57 2.05 -17.60
CA ALA A 18 -0.55 1.43 -16.90
C ALA A 18 -1.59 2.46 -16.41
N SER A 19 -2.70 1.97 -15.85
CA SER A 19 -3.89 2.76 -15.50
C SER A 19 -3.66 3.87 -14.47
N SER A 20 -2.60 3.79 -13.67
CA SER A 20 -2.31 4.72 -12.58
C SER A 20 -0.86 5.21 -12.61
N SER A 21 -0.27 5.33 -13.81
CA SER A 21 1.13 5.74 -14.00
C SER A 21 1.50 7.09 -13.36
N ASN A 22 0.53 8.00 -13.22
CA ASN A 22 0.68 9.27 -12.52
C ASN A 22 1.00 9.11 -11.02
N TYR A 23 0.59 8.00 -10.41
CA TYR A 23 0.82 7.76 -8.98
C TYR A 23 2.30 7.58 -8.66
N LEU A 24 3.05 6.86 -9.49
CA LEU A 24 4.50 6.70 -9.29
C LEU A 24 5.24 8.04 -9.39
N THR A 25 4.87 8.90 -10.34
CA THR A 25 5.43 10.25 -10.45
C THR A 25 5.19 11.08 -9.19
N SER A 26 3.98 11.01 -8.61
CA SER A 26 3.67 11.69 -7.34
C SER A 26 4.51 11.15 -6.19
N VAL A 27 4.69 9.83 -6.11
CA VAL A 27 5.51 9.17 -5.08
C VAL A 27 6.97 9.60 -5.17
N GLU A 28 7.57 9.55 -6.37
CA GLU A 28 8.96 9.96 -6.59
C GLU A 28 9.17 11.43 -6.21
N THR A 29 8.26 12.32 -6.64
CA THR A 29 8.32 13.76 -6.32
C THR A 29 8.22 14.01 -4.81
N MET A 30 7.35 13.27 -4.12
CA MET A 30 7.20 13.35 -2.67
C MET A 30 8.47 12.84 -1.97
N CYS A 31 9.01 11.69 -2.39
CA CYS A 31 10.22 11.12 -1.81
C CYS A 31 11.43 12.02 -1.97
N ASP A 32 11.61 12.66 -3.14
CA ASP A 32 12.67 13.65 -3.35
C ASP A 32 12.55 14.83 -2.37
N SER A 33 11.32 15.30 -2.11
CA SER A 33 11.08 16.41 -1.18
C SER A 33 11.35 16.04 0.29
N LEU A 34 11.10 14.77 0.64
CA LEU A 34 11.27 14.21 1.98
C LEU A 34 12.65 13.56 2.21
N ASP A 35 13.57 13.68 1.26
CA ASP A 35 14.92 13.07 1.33
C ASP A 35 14.88 11.52 1.50
N ILE A 36 13.91 10.86 0.84
CA ILE A 36 13.74 9.41 0.79
C ILE A 36 14.28 8.87 -0.55
N GLN A 37 15.10 7.83 -0.50
CA GLN A 37 15.54 7.08 -1.69
C GLN A 37 14.82 5.74 -1.79
N LEU A 38 14.14 5.56 -2.93
CA LEU A 38 13.48 4.32 -3.30
C LEU A 38 14.36 3.52 -4.25
N ASN A 39 14.84 2.36 -3.80
CA ASN A 39 15.62 1.44 -4.61
C ASN A 39 14.68 0.38 -5.19
N THR A 40 14.27 0.54 -6.44
CA THR A 40 13.30 -0.37 -7.08
C THR A 40 13.82 -1.80 -7.12
N ILE A 41 13.06 -2.76 -6.57
CA ILE A 41 13.41 -4.19 -6.60
C ILE A 41 13.58 -4.62 -8.07
N PRO A 42 14.76 -5.09 -8.49
CA PRO A 42 14.96 -5.50 -9.87
C PRO A 42 14.15 -6.75 -10.18
N ASP A 43 13.60 -6.80 -11.40
CA ASP A 43 12.86 -7.96 -11.92
C ASP A 43 11.69 -8.42 -11.04
N TRP A 44 11.05 -7.48 -10.31
CA TRP A 44 9.85 -7.75 -9.52
C TRP A 44 8.70 -8.29 -10.39
N ASN A 45 7.80 -9.08 -9.79
CA ASN A 45 6.57 -9.56 -10.43
C ASN A 45 5.30 -9.08 -9.70
N CYS A 46 4.15 -9.14 -10.37
CA CYS A 46 2.86 -8.80 -9.78
C CYS A 46 2.56 -9.62 -8.51
N CYS A 47 1.92 -9.00 -7.51
CA CYS A 47 1.53 -9.62 -6.23
C CYS A 47 0.37 -10.61 -6.37
N SER A 48 -0.26 -10.68 -7.55
CA SER A 48 -1.41 -11.55 -7.85
C SER A 48 -2.67 -11.31 -7.00
N ALA A 49 -2.78 -10.17 -6.31
CA ALA A 49 -3.87 -9.88 -5.37
C ALA A 49 -5.30 -9.87 -5.96
N SER A 50 -5.47 -9.84 -7.29
CA SER A 50 -6.79 -9.99 -7.93
C SER A 50 -6.95 -11.36 -8.58
N ILE A 51 -6.13 -11.68 -9.59
CA ILE A 51 -6.24 -12.91 -10.37
C ILE A 51 -5.89 -14.15 -9.54
N GLY A 52 -4.98 -14.01 -8.57
CA GLY A 52 -4.60 -15.07 -7.65
C GLY A 52 -5.80 -15.61 -6.88
N TYR A 53 -6.73 -14.76 -6.40
CA TYR A 53 -7.94 -15.25 -5.72
C TYR A 53 -9.04 -15.70 -6.69
N GLY A 54 -9.07 -15.17 -7.91
CA GLY A 54 -10.09 -15.51 -8.91
C GLY A 54 -9.89 -16.87 -9.59
N GLY A 55 -8.69 -17.46 -9.51
CA GLY A 55 -8.40 -18.77 -10.10
C GLY A 55 -6.98 -19.30 -9.87
N GLY A 56 -6.14 -18.57 -9.14
CA GLY A 56 -4.86 -19.07 -8.65
C GLY A 56 -5.06 -19.88 -7.37
N CYS A 57 -4.27 -20.94 -7.19
CA CYS A 57 -4.19 -21.58 -5.89
C CYS A 57 -3.37 -20.70 -4.92
N GLU A 58 -3.44 -21.01 -3.63
CA GLU A 58 -2.68 -20.30 -2.60
C GLU A 58 -1.16 -20.35 -2.86
N ALA A 59 -0.61 -21.53 -3.16
CA ALA A 59 0.84 -21.69 -3.34
C ALA A 59 1.44 -20.76 -4.42
N PRO A 60 0.91 -20.66 -5.66
CA PRO A 60 1.39 -19.67 -6.63
C PRO A 60 1.33 -18.22 -6.15
N ARG A 61 0.26 -17.83 -5.45
CA ARG A 61 0.06 -16.46 -4.97
C ARG A 61 1.10 -16.09 -3.90
N ILE A 62 1.36 -17.01 -2.98
CA ILE A 62 2.37 -16.84 -1.93
C ILE A 62 3.77 -16.86 -2.54
N ALA A 63 4.07 -17.81 -3.45
CA ALA A 63 5.38 -17.91 -4.09
C ALA A 63 5.75 -16.65 -4.91
N LEU A 64 4.79 -16.05 -5.63
CA LEU A 64 4.99 -14.80 -6.37
C LEU A 64 5.37 -13.63 -5.44
N SER A 65 4.75 -13.55 -4.26
CA SER A 65 5.09 -12.50 -3.29
C SER A 65 6.42 -12.78 -2.59
N ALA A 66 6.69 -14.04 -2.25
CA ALA A 66 7.96 -14.50 -1.69
C ALA A 66 9.14 -14.24 -2.64
N ARG A 67 8.92 -14.35 -3.96
CA ARG A 67 9.91 -14.00 -4.99
C ARG A 67 10.35 -12.55 -4.89
N ASN A 68 9.41 -11.60 -4.73
CA ASN A 68 9.74 -10.19 -4.55
C ASN A 68 10.51 -9.95 -3.24
N ILE A 69 10.18 -10.67 -2.17
CA ILE A 69 10.92 -10.61 -0.90
C ILE A 69 12.36 -11.09 -1.10
N ALA A 70 12.54 -12.27 -1.71
CA ALA A 70 13.87 -12.82 -1.97
C ALA A 70 14.72 -11.92 -2.90
N LEU A 71 14.11 -11.30 -3.91
CA LEU A 71 14.77 -10.32 -4.77
C LEU A 71 15.20 -9.08 -3.98
N SER A 72 14.33 -8.57 -3.12
CA SER A 72 14.68 -7.46 -2.22
C SER A 72 15.87 -7.83 -1.32
N GLU A 73 15.83 -8.98 -0.66
CA GLU A 73 16.90 -9.45 0.23
C GLU A 73 18.24 -9.65 -0.52
N LYS A 74 18.17 -10.09 -1.78
CA LYS A 74 19.35 -10.29 -2.65
C LYS A 74 19.97 -8.99 -3.11
N HIS A 75 19.16 -8.01 -3.50
CA HIS A 75 19.63 -6.79 -4.16
C HIS A 75 19.76 -5.58 -3.23
N HIS A 76 18.94 -5.51 -2.18
CA HIS A 76 18.89 -4.42 -1.21
C HIS A 76 18.95 -4.97 0.23
N PRO A 77 20.02 -5.69 0.60
CA PRO A 77 20.12 -6.34 1.91
C PRO A 77 20.01 -5.32 3.05
N GLY A 78 19.16 -5.63 4.04
CA GLY A 78 18.93 -4.79 5.22
C GLY A 78 17.98 -3.60 5.00
N GLN A 79 17.39 -3.44 3.82
CA GLN A 79 16.34 -2.44 3.59
C GLN A 79 14.95 -3.05 3.84
N ASP A 80 14.05 -2.23 4.39
CA ASP A 80 12.62 -2.55 4.46
C ASP A 80 12.03 -2.53 3.05
N ILE A 81 11.12 -3.46 2.78
CA ILE A 81 10.33 -3.50 1.55
C ILE A 81 9.19 -2.51 1.70
N VAL A 82 9.09 -1.54 0.79
CA VAL A 82 8.03 -0.53 0.79
C VAL A 82 7.21 -0.63 -0.49
N SER A 83 5.88 -0.68 -0.32
CA SER A 83 4.91 -0.60 -1.41
C SER A 83 3.97 0.58 -1.19
N THR A 84 3.58 1.25 -2.27
CA THR A 84 2.56 2.30 -2.26
C THR A 84 1.16 1.77 -2.58
N CYS A 85 1.06 0.52 -3.04
CA CYS A 85 -0.22 -0.13 -3.31
C CYS A 85 -0.63 -0.98 -2.10
N ALA A 86 -1.84 -0.73 -1.57
CA ALA A 86 -2.43 -1.49 -0.47
C ALA A 86 -2.47 -3.01 -0.74
N ALA A 87 -2.85 -3.42 -1.94
CA ALA A 87 -2.94 -4.83 -2.31
C ALA A 87 -1.56 -5.50 -2.41
N CYS A 88 -0.56 -4.78 -2.90
CA CYS A 88 0.82 -5.27 -2.98
C CYS A 88 1.42 -5.41 -1.58
N TRP A 89 1.18 -4.43 -0.69
CA TRP A 89 1.57 -4.49 0.71
C TRP A 89 0.92 -5.67 1.44
N LEU A 90 -0.40 -5.77 1.38
CA LEU A 90 -1.18 -6.80 2.06
C LEU A 90 -0.75 -8.22 1.62
N ALA A 91 -0.65 -8.46 0.31
CA ALA A 91 -0.24 -9.77 -0.22
C ALA A 91 1.19 -10.14 0.18
N THR A 92 2.10 -9.17 0.24
CA THR A 92 3.50 -9.40 0.64
C THR A 92 3.61 -9.71 2.13
N ARG A 93 2.84 -9.01 2.98
CA ARG A 93 2.77 -9.31 4.42
C ARG A 93 2.10 -10.65 4.69
N GLU A 94 0.99 -10.95 4.03
CA GLU A 94 0.32 -12.24 4.11
C GLU A 94 1.26 -13.38 3.73
N ALA A 95 2.06 -13.22 2.66
CA ALA A 95 3.03 -14.23 2.27
C ALA A 95 4.06 -14.51 3.38
N LYS A 96 4.53 -13.49 4.10
CA LYS A 96 5.43 -13.71 5.25
C LYS A 96 4.75 -14.54 6.34
N GLU A 97 3.57 -14.13 6.78
CA GLU A 97 2.84 -14.83 7.85
C GLU A 97 2.48 -16.27 7.46
N ARG A 98 1.91 -16.47 6.27
CA ARG A 98 1.52 -17.81 5.80
C ARG A 98 2.70 -18.75 5.66
N LEU A 99 3.86 -18.27 5.20
CA LEU A 99 5.07 -19.08 5.10
C LEU A 99 5.64 -19.43 6.47
N ASP A 100 5.56 -18.53 7.43
CA ASP A 100 6.05 -18.78 8.79
C ASP A 100 5.14 -19.79 9.54
N GLU A 101 3.85 -19.85 9.20
CA GLU A 101 2.86 -20.76 9.81
C GLU A 101 2.77 -22.15 9.16
N ASP A 102 3.03 -22.26 7.85
CA ASP A 102 2.81 -23.48 7.07
C ASP A 102 4.12 -24.01 6.45
N ILE A 103 4.64 -25.08 7.05
CA ILE A 103 5.90 -25.71 6.62
C ILE A 103 5.82 -26.34 5.21
N ILE A 104 4.64 -26.82 4.79
CA ILE A 104 4.48 -27.41 3.45
C ILE A 104 4.53 -26.28 2.43
N LEU A 105 3.76 -25.21 2.67
CA LEU A 105 3.75 -24.02 1.83
C LEU A 105 5.14 -23.37 1.74
N MET A 106 5.88 -23.32 2.85
CA MET A 106 7.27 -22.87 2.88
C MET A 106 8.18 -23.75 2.01
N THR A 107 8.02 -25.07 2.09
CA THR A 107 8.83 -26.03 1.31
C THR A 107 8.56 -25.91 -0.18
N ASP A 108 7.29 -25.84 -0.58
CA ASP A 108 6.88 -25.68 -1.98
C ASP A 108 7.36 -24.34 -2.53
N THR A 109 7.24 -23.26 -1.74
CA THR A 109 7.73 -21.93 -2.12
C THR A 109 9.24 -21.92 -2.30
N LYS A 110 10.01 -22.49 -1.37
CA LYS A 110 11.47 -22.60 -1.51
C LYS A 110 11.88 -23.41 -2.72
N THR A 111 11.14 -24.48 -3.04
CA THR A 111 11.37 -25.28 -4.25
C THR A 111 11.18 -24.43 -5.50
N ALA A 112 10.08 -23.66 -5.59
CA ALA A 112 9.83 -22.77 -6.73
C ALA A 112 10.87 -21.64 -6.86
N LEU A 113 11.36 -21.09 -5.74
CA LEU A 113 12.37 -20.03 -5.75
C LEU A 113 13.77 -20.54 -6.14
N ALA A 114 14.10 -21.78 -5.80
CA ALA A 114 15.36 -22.40 -6.19
C ALA A 114 15.52 -22.50 -7.71
N GLU A 115 14.43 -22.73 -8.46
CA GLU A 115 14.42 -22.73 -9.92
C GLU A 115 14.80 -21.37 -10.54
N CYS A 116 14.75 -20.29 -9.75
CA CYS A 116 15.13 -18.94 -10.17
C CYS A 116 16.40 -18.41 -9.48
N ASP A 117 17.21 -19.27 -8.84
CA ASP A 117 18.40 -18.88 -8.07
C ASP A 117 18.10 -17.82 -6.98
N LEU A 118 16.97 -18.00 -6.29
CA LEU A 118 16.51 -17.15 -5.19
C LEU A 118 16.37 -17.94 -3.89
N GLU A 119 16.73 -17.29 -2.79
CA GLU A 119 16.62 -17.82 -1.43
C GLU A 119 15.72 -16.90 -0.60
N TYR A 120 14.72 -17.46 0.07
CA TYR A 120 13.83 -16.73 0.97
C TYR A 120 14.29 -16.81 2.41
N LYS A 121 14.63 -15.67 3.02
CA LYS A 121 15.14 -15.59 4.41
C LYS A 121 14.13 -14.97 5.37
N SER A 122 13.11 -14.27 4.88
CA SER A 122 12.06 -13.59 5.68
C SER A 122 12.59 -12.51 6.64
N THR A 123 13.75 -11.92 6.35
CA THR A 123 14.44 -10.94 7.20
C THR A 123 13.97 -9.50 7.00
N SER A 124 13.57 -9.12 5.79
CA SER A 124 13.12 -7.74 5.53
C SER A 124 11.71 -7.47 6.09
N PRO A 125 11.52 -6.38 6.85
CA PRO A 125 10.19 -5.84 7.14
C PRO A 125 9.46 -5.44 5.85
N VAL A 126 8.13 -5.47 5.87
CA VAL A 126 7.28 -5.10 4.73
C VAL A 126 6.31 -4.02 5.20
N ARG A 127 6.38 -2.84 4.59
CA ARG A 127 5.65 -1.64 5.01
C ARG A 127 4.92 -0.98 3.85
N HIS A 128 3.82 -0.34 4.15
CA HIS A 128 3.10 0.54 3.25
C HIS A 128 3.79 1.91 3.27
N MET A 129 3.73 2.66 2.16
CA MET A 129 4.26 4.02 2.14
C MET A 129 3.62 4.91 3.21
N ALA A 130 2.35 4.69 3.55
CA ALA A 130 1.69 5.39 4.65
C ALA A 130 2.36 5.13 6.01
N GLU A 131 2.71 3.87 6.33
CA GLU A 131 3.46 3.52 7.55
C GLU A 131 4.80 4.27 7.58
N VAL A 132 5.54 4.28 6.45
CA VAL A 132 6.81 5.01 6.33
C VAL A 132 6.63 6.52 6.57
N LEU A 133 5.65 7.15 5.93
CA LEU A 133 5.40 8.58 6.09
C LEU A 133 5.06 8.95 7.53
N ILE A 134 4.31 8.11 8.23
CA ILE A 134 3.80 8.44 9.57
C ILE A 134 4.79 8.08 10.66
N GLU A 135 5.41 6.91 10.59
CA GLU A 135 6.25 6.36 11.66
C GLU A 135 7.71 6.78 11.52
N ASP A 136 8.23 6.92 10.30
CA ASP A 136 9.65 7.25 10.07
C ASP A 136 9.89 8.75 9.86
N ILE A 137 8.95 9.44 9.22
CA ILE A 137 9.06 10.88 8.91
C ILE A 137 8.26 11.69 9.92
N GLY A 138 6.98 11.34 10.11
CA GLY A 138 6.08 12.02 11.03
C GLY A 138 5.51 13.31 10.47
N TYR A 139 4.37 13.72 11.03
CA TYR A 139 3.57 14.85 10.56
C TYR A 139 4.33 16.18 10.58
N ASP A 140 5.15 16.44 11.61
CA ASP A 140 5.88 17.71 11.75
C ASP A 140 6.88 17.91 10.60
N GLN A 141 7.69 16.89 10.29
CA GLN A 141 8.68 16.95 9.21
C GLN A 141 8.01 17.03 7.84
N ILE A 142 6.86 16.37 7.66
CA ILE A 142 6.06 16.52 6.43
C ILE A 142 5.56 17.97 6.30
N GLY A 143 5.01 18.53 7.39
CA GLY A 143 4.51 19.91 7.45
C GLY A 143 5.58 20.96 7.11
N GLU A 144 6.81 20.78 7.60
CA GLU A 144 7.95 21.68 7.30
C GLU A 144 8.30 21.74 5.80
N LYS A 145 7.98 20.68 5.04
CA LYS A 145 8.27 20.58 3.60
C LYS A 145 7.13 21.09 2.72
N VAL A 146 5.99 21.47 3.31
CA VAL A 146 4.84 22.00 2.56
C VAL A 146 5.17 23.39 2.02
N THR A 147 5.24 23.51 0.69
CA THR A 147 5.51 24.77 -0.01
C THR A 147 4.26 25.47 -0.53
N ARG A 148 3.19 24.71 -0.75
CA ARG A 148 1.89 25.22 -1.21
C ARG A 148 0.77 24.48 -0.45
N PRO A 149 0.27 25.07 0.65
CA PRO A 149 -0.83 24.52 1.42
C PRO A 149 -2.08 24.30 0.56
N LEU A 150 -2.87 23.28 0.90
CA LEU A 150 -4.12 22.93 0.24
C LEU A 150 -5.32 23.69 0.86
N GLU A 151 -5.11 24.95 1.21
CA GLU A 151 -6.09 25.78 1.91
C GLU A 151 -7.42 25.89 1.16
N GLY A 152 -8.53 25.74 1.90
CA GLY A 152 -9.88 25.85 1.36
C GLY A 152 -10.38 24.63 0.60
N ILE A 153 -9.63 23.52 0.59
CA ILE A 153 -10.05 22.24 0.02
C ILE A 153 -10.48 21.30 1.15
N LYS A 154 -11.71 20.79 1.08
CA LYS A 154 -12.22 19.77 1.99
C LYS A 154 -11.94 18.37 1.45
N ILE A 155 -11.23 17.55 2.21
CA ILE A 155 -10.79 16.23 1.76
C ILE A 155 -11.31 15.13 2.68
N ALA A 156 -12.00 14.16 2.10
CA ALA A 156 -12.39 12.93 2.78
C ALA A 156 -11.26 11.87 2.65
N GLY A 157 -10.66 11.51 3.78
CA GLY A 157 -9.64 10.46 3.83
C GLY A 157 -10.26 9.06 3.80
N TYR A 158 -10.30 8.42 2.64
CA TYR A 158 -10.77 7.03 2.47
C TYR A 158 -9.59 6.07 2.60
N VAL A 159 -9.41 5.53 3.81
CA VAL A 159 -8.36 4.57 4.14
C VAL A 159 -8.59 3.20 3.49
N GLY A 160 -9.86 2.82 3.31
CA GLY A 160 -10.22 1.52 2.77
C GLY A 160 -9.91 0.35 3.70
N CYS A 161 -10.20 -0.85 3.25
CA CYS A 161 -10.03 -2.05 4.08
C CYS A 161 -8.59 -2.57 4.11
N GLN A 162 -7.90 -2.54 2.96
CA GLN A 162 -6.64 -3.26 2.80
C GLN A 162 -5.44 -2.58 3.45
N THR A 163 -5.39 -1.24 3.54
CA THR A 163 -4.32 -0.51 4.24
C THR A 163 -4.55 -0.47 5.75
N ASN A 164 -5.79 -0.71 6.21
CA ASN A 164 -6.13 -0.66 7.63
C ASN A 164 -6.15 -2.01 8.31
N ARG A 165 -6.49 -3.09 7.60
CA ARG A 165 -6.70 -4.42 8.16
C ARG A 165 -5.99 -5.49 7.33
N PRO A 166 -5.44 -6.56 7.96
CA PRO A 166 -5.45 -6.82 9.41
C PRO A 166 -4.33 -6.10 10.16
N PHE A 167 -3.40 -5.46 9.45
CA PHE A 167 -2.17 -4.95 10.03
C PHE A 167 -2.25 -3.49 10.48
N GLY A 168 -2.85 -2.63 9.65
CA GLY A 168 -2.96 -1.19 9.89
C GLY A 168 -1.64 -0.47 10.14
N ILE A 169 -1.75 0.73 10.67
CA ILE A 169 -0.64 1.56 11.16
C ILE A 169 -0.64 1.49 12.68
N ASP A 170 0.54 1.45 13.30
CA ASP A 170 0.63 1.30 14.76
C ASP A 170 -0.13 2.42 15.50
N GLY A 171 -0.90 2.04 16.52
CA GLY A 171 -1.72 2.96 17.31
C GLY A 171 -2.98 3.51 16.64
N GLU A 172 -3.28 3.17 15.39
CA GLU A 172 -4.49 3.61 14.68
C GLU A 172 -5.65 2.62 14.83
N SER A 173 -6.89 3.12 14.74
CA SER A 173 -8.08 2.28 14.87
C SER A 173 -8.43 1.57 13.56
N PHE A 174 -8.77 0.28 13.65
CA PHE A 174 -9.30 -0.46 12.51
C PHE A 174 -10.69 0.00 12.04
N GLU A 175 -11.44 0.67 12.91
CA GLU A 175 -12.82 1.11 12.64
C GLU A 175 -12.91 2.62 12.36
N ASN A 176 -12.01 3.42 12.93
CA ASN A 176 -11.95 4.87 12.69
C ASN A 176 -10.51 5.40 12.66
N PRO A 177 -9.71 5.03 11.65
CA PRO A 177 -8.35 5.53 11.50
C PRO A 177 -8.37 7.03 11.23
N LYS A 178 -7.47 7.76 11.89
CA LYS A 178 -7.32 9.22 11.80
C LYS A 178 -6.04 9.63 11.10
N TYR A 179 -5.16 8.70 10.74
CA TYR A 179 -3.87 9.04 10.14
C TYR A 179 -4.00 9.82 8.81
N LEU A 180 -4.99 9.48 7.98
CA LEU A 180 -5.19 10.16 6.71
C LEU A 180 -5.83 11.54 6.91
N ASP A 181 -6.73 11.68 7.88
CA ASP A 181 -7.27 12.98 8.30
C ASP A 181 -6.14 13.90 8.81
N LYS A 182 -5.24 13.35 9.63
CA LYS A 182 -4.07 14.09 10.14
C LYS A 182 -3.16 14.52 8.99
N LEU A 183 -2.86 13.62 8.03
CA LEU A 183 -2.06 13.97 6.85
C LEU A 183 -2.72 15.10 6.03
N VAL A 184 -4.03 15.03 5.81
CA VAL A 184 -4.78 16.10 5.12
C VAL A 184 -4.60 17.44 5.83
N THR A 185 -4.80 17.48 7.14
CA THR A 185 -4.61 18.69 7.96
C THR A 185 -3.16 19.19 7.93
N THR A 186 -2.18 18.28 8.01
CA THR A 186 -0.75 18.60 7.92
C THR A 186 -0.39 19.26 6.58
N LEU A 187 -1.07 18.89 5.50
CA LEU A 187 -0.89 19.50 4.16
C LEU A 187 -1.67 20.81 3.98
N GLY A 188 -2.38 21.27 5.02
CA GLY A 188 -3.11 22.55 5.04
C GLY A 188 -4.54 22.50 4.46
N ALA A 189 -5.07 21.30 4.21
CA ALA A 189 -6.47 21.11 3.81
C ALA A 189 -7.38 20.86 5.01
N ASP A 190 -8.70 20.95 4.80
CA ASP A 190 -9.71 20.65 5.81
C ASP A 190 -10.10 19.17 5.72
N ALA A 191 -9.76 18.37 6.72
CA ALA A 191 -10.19 16.97 6.78
C ALA A 191 -11.69 16.87 7.07
N VAL A 192 -12.42 16.13 6.23
CA VAL A 192 -13.81 15.74 6.51
C VAL A 192 -13.77 14.53 7.43
N ASP A 193 -13.89 14.78 8.74
CA ASP A 193 -13.55 13.80 9.76
C ASP A 193 -14.73 12.97 10.29
N ASP A 194 -15.96 13.36 9.95
CA ASP A 194 -17.25 12.87 10.45
C ASP A 194 -17.98 11.89 9.52
N TYR A 195 -17.53 11.71 8.27
CA TYR A 195 -18.15 10.76 7.34
C TYR A 195 -17.87 9.28 7.70
N GLU A 196 -18.83 8.41 7.42
CA GLU A 196 -18.91 7.05 8.00
C GLU A 196 -18.18 5.97 7.17
N LYS A 197 -17.80 6.27 5.92
CA LYS A 197 -17.33 5.26 4.96
C LYS A 197 -15.81 5.09 4.89
N LYS A 198 -15.04 5.68 5.82
CA LYS A 198 -13.56 5.67 5.84
C LYS A 198 -12.89 4.32 5.60
N VAL A 199 -13.43 3.27 6.21
CA VAL A 199 -12.88 1.90 6.18
C VAL A 199 -13.77 0.90 5.45
N SER A 200 -14.81 1.40 4.76
CA SER A 200 -15.72 0.56 3.99
C SER A 200 -15.00 -0.11 2.83
N CYS A 201 -15.41 -1.33 2.46
CA CYS A 201 -14.85 -2.00 1.30
C CYS A 201 -15.33 -1.29 0.02
N CYS A 202 -14.42 -0.94 -0.89
CA CYS A 202 -14.76 -0.42 -2.22
C CYS A 202 -15.18 -1.52 -3.21
N GLY A 203 -15.11 -2.80 -2.81
CA GLY A 203 -15.41 -3.91 -3.71
C GLY A 203 -14.37 -4.10 -4.83
N GLY A 204 -13.18 -3.52 -4.74
CA GLY A 204 -12.17 -3.58 -5.83
C GLY A 204 -11.82 -5.00 -6.29
N ALA A 205 -11.76 -5.97 -5.37
CA ALA A 205 -11.54 -7.38 -5.72
C ALA A 205 -12.71 -8.01 -6.51
N LEU A 206 -13.91 -7.44 -6.39
CA LEU A 206 -15.13 -7.87 -7.07
C LEU A 206 -15.36 -7.12 -8.39
N ALA A 207 -14.59 -6.07 -8.70
CA ALA A 207 -14.83 -5.20 -9.84
C ALA A 207 -14.87 -5.96 -11.19
N PHE A 208 -14.17 -7.10 -11.28
CA PHE A 208 -14.18 -7.95 -12.47
C PHE A 208 -15.32 -8.99 -12.47
N SER A 209 -15.55 -9.69 -11.36
CA SER A 209 -16.51 -10.80 -11.29
C SER A 209 -17.95 -10.35 -11.04
N GLU A 210 -18.13 -9.26 -10.31
CA GLU A 210 -19.41 -8.75 -9.82
C GLU A 210 -19.46 -7.20 -9.92
N PRO A 211 -19.35 -6.65 -11.14
CA PRO A 211 -19.16 -5.21 -11.35
C PRO A 211 -20.29 -4.37 -10.76
N ASP A 212 -21.55 -4.80 -10.88
CA ASP A 212 -22.71 -4.07 -10.36
C ASP A 212 -22.65 -3.93 -8.83
N LYS A 213 -22.20 -4.98 -8.13
CA LYS A 213 -22.03 -4.95 -6.67
C LYS A 213 -20.86 -4.04 -6.29
N SER A 214 -19.74 -4.12 -7.00
CA SER A 214 -18.58 -3.24 -6.74
C SER A 214 -18.94 -1.77 -6.95
N GLN A 215 -19.64 -1.44 -8.04
CA GLN A 215 -20.06 -0.07 -8.32
C GLN A 215 -21.04 0.47 -7.28
N ALA A 216 -21.99 -0.35 -6.80
CA ALA A 216 -22.87 0.04 -5.70
C ALA A 216 -22.10 0.38 -4.41
N MET A 217 -21.09 -0.42 -4.04
CA MET A 217 -20.24 -0.14 -2.87
C MET A 217 -19.41 1.15 -3.04
N ILE A 218 -18.84 1.37 -4.22
CA ILE A 218 -18.09 2.60 -4.52
C ILE A 218 -19.01 3.81 -4.43
N LYS A 219 -20.22 3.70 -4.97
CA LYS A 219 -21.22 4.77 -4.94
C LYS A 219 -21.52 5.20 -3.50
N GLU A 220 -21.72 4.28 -2.57
CA GLU A 220 -21.97 4.62 -1.16
C GLU A 220 -20.83 5.41 -0.51
N ILE A 221 -19.57 5.09 -0.86
CA ILE A 221 -18.40 5.82 -0.35
C ILE A 221 -18.39 7.26 -0.89
N ILE A 222 -18.65 7.41 -2.19
CA ILE A 222 -18.69 8.72 -2.86
C ILE A 222 -19.85 9.56 -2.33
N GLU A 223 -21.06 8.99 -2.20
CA GLU A 223 -22.23 9.68 -1.67
C GLU A 223 -22.01 10.15 -0.23
N SER A 224 -21.46 9.29 0.64
CA SER A 224 -21.14 9.69 2.02
C SER A 224 -20.15 10.85 2.08
N ALA A 225 -19.08 10.84 1.28
CA ALA A 225 -18.14 11.95 1.21
C ALA A 225 -18.79 13.24 0.65
N TYR A 226 -19.62 13.10 -0.39
CA TYR A 226 -20.33 14.20 -1.03
C TYR A 226 -21.35 14.87 -0.09
N ASP A 227 -22.13 14.07 0.64
CA ASP A 227 -23.14 14.56 1.60
C ASP A 227 -22.49 15.33 2.76
N HIS A 228 -21.23 15.04 3.07
CA HIS A 228 -20.41 15.77 4.04
C HIS A 228 -19.61 16.93 3.42
N ASN A 229 -19.92 17.32 2.18
CA ASN A 229 -19.32 18.44 1.45
C ASN A 229 -17.81 18.29 1.20
N ALA A 230 -17.31 17.07 0.96
CA ALA A 230 -15.94 16.87 0.50
C ALA A 230 -15.77 17.34 -0.95
N ASP A 231 -14.71 18.08 -1.23
CA ASP A 231 -14.29 18.45 -2.59
C ASP A 231 -13.51 17.33 -3.28
N MET A 232 -12.85 16.47 -2.48
CA MET A 232 -12.00 15.39 -2.96
C MET A 232 -12.02 14.20 -1.98
N ILE A 233 -11.82 13.00 -2.54
CA ILE A 233 -11.52 11.79 -1.78
C ILE A 233 -10.06 11.43 -2.04
N VAL A 234 -9.31 11.14 -0.98
CA VAL A 234 -7.94 10.62 -1.08
C VAL A 234 -7.87 9.24 -0.47
N THR A 235 -6.99 8.39 -0.98
CA THR A 235 -6.76 7.05 -0.47
C THR A 235 -5.25 6.78 -0.40
N PRO A 236 -4.77 5.99 0.58
CA PRO A 236 -3.35 5.72 0.78
C PRO A 236 -2.69 5.07 -0.45
#